data_AF-A0A3S4IYD8-F1
#
_entry.id   AF-A0A3S4IYD8-F1
#
_cell.length_a   1.000
_cell.length_b   1.000
_cell.length_c   1.000
_cell.angle_alpha   90.00
_cell.angle_beta   90.00
_cell.angle_gamma   90.00
#
_symmetry.space_group_name_H-M   'P 1'
#
loop_
_entity.id
_entity.type
_entity.pdbx_description
1 polymer ?
#
loop_
_entity_poly.entity_id
_entity_poly.type
_entity_poly.pdbx_seq_one_letter_code
_entity_poly.pdbx_strand_id
1 'polypeptide(L)'
;MSKRRIAPLTFLRRLLLRILAALAVFWGGGIALFSVVPVPFSAVMAERQISAWLGGEFGYVAHSDWVSMADISPWMGLAVIAAEDQKFPEHWGFDVPAIEKALAHNERNESRIRGASTLSQQTAKNLFLWDGRSWVRKGLEAGLTLGIETVWSKKRILTVYLNIAEFGDGIFGVEAAAQRYFINLPVA
;
A
#
# COMPACT_ATOMS: atom_id res chain seq x y z
N MET A 1 -2.65 -42.74 -36.12
CA MET A 1 -2.38 -41.35 -35.66
C MET A 1 -3.01 -41.16 -34.28
N SER A 2 -2.21 -41.20 -33.21
CA SER A 2 -2.71 -41.09 -31.83
C SER A 2 -2.93 -39.61 -31.48
N LYS A 3 -4.20 -39.20 -31.37
CA LYS A 3 -4.56 -37.89 -30.82
C LYS A 3 -4.24 -37.92 -29.33
N ARG A 4 -3.08 -37.36 -28.94
CA ARG A 4 -2.75 -37.07 -27.55
C ARG A 4 -3.86 -36.19 -26.97
N ARG A 5 -4.80 -36.80 -26.22
CA ARG A 5 -5.72 -36.07 -25.36
C ARG A 5 -4.85 -35.44 -24.27
N ILE A 6 -4.39 -34.21 -24.49
CA ILE A 6 -3.77 -33.41 -23.43
C ILE A 6 -4.85 -33.31 -22.36
N ALA A 7 -4.65 -34.02 -21.24
CA ALA A 7 -5.63 -34.08 -20.18
C ALA A 7 -5.96 -32.64 -19.74
N PRO A 8 -7.24 -32.23 -19.68
CA PRO A 8 -7.65 -30.85 -19.40
C PRO A 8 -7.01 -30.30 -18.12
N LEU A 9 -6.70 -31.18 -17.16
CA LEU A 9 -5.98 -30.86 -15.93
C LEU A 9 -4.55 -30.32 -16.16
N THR A 10 -3.82 -30.87 -17.14
CA THR A 10 -2.45 -30.42 -17.48
C THR A 10 -2.44 -29.08 -18.19
N PHE A 11 -3.47 -28.81 -19.01
CA PHE A 11 -3.67 -27.50 -19.62
C PHE A 11 -4.02 -26.44 -18.57
N LEU A 12 -4.98 -26.73 -17.68
CA LEU A 12 -5.40 -25.82 -16.61
C LEU A 12 -4.23 -25.51 -15.65
N ARG A 13 -3.44 -26.53 -15.27
CA ARG A 13 -2.24 -26.33 -14.45
C ARG A 13 -1.23 -25.41 -15.12
N ARG A 14 -0.96 -25.59 -16.43
CA ARG A 14 -0.04 -24.73 -17.17
C ARG A 14 -0.56 -23.30 -17.30
N LEU A 15 -1.85 -23.14 -17.52
CA LEU A 15 -2.48 -21.82 -17.55
C LEU A 15 -2.36 -21.11 -16.20
N LEU A 16 -2.69 -21.80 -15.11
CA LEU A 16 -2.55 -21.28 -13.75
C LEU A 16 -1.11 -20.87 -13.44
N LEU A 17 -0.13 -21.72 -13.74
CA LEU A 17 1.29 -21.40 -13.52
C LEU A 17 1.74 -20.18 -14.34
N ARG A 18 1.26 -20.01 -15.57
CA ARG A 18 1.55 -18.82 -16.39
C ARG A 18 0.94 -17.56 -15.81
N ILE A 19 -0.30 -17.63 -15.30
CA ILE A 19 -0.95 -16.51 -14.62
C ILE A 19 -0.15 -16.13 -13.37
N LEU A 20 0.20 -17.11 -12.53
CA LEU A 20 0.99 -16.85 -11.33
C LEU A 20 2.36 -16.26 -11.65
N ALA A 21 3.04 -16.77 -12.69
CA ALA A 21 4.31 -16.21 -13.14
C ALA A 21 4.16 -14.78 -13.66
N ALA A 22 3.11 -14.49 -14.43
CA ALA A 22 2.82 -13.14 -14.92
C ALA A 22 2.55 -12.16 -13.77
N LEU A 23 1.77 -12.57 -12.76
CA LEU A 23 1.52 -11.77 -11.56
C LEU A 23 2.79 -11.53 -10.75
N ALA A 24 3.62 -12.55 -10.58
CA ALA A 24 4.91 -12.43 -9.89
C ALA A 24 5.86 -11.47 -10.61
N VAL A 25 5.91 -11.54 -11.95
CA VAL A 25 6.71 -10.60 -12.76
C VAL A 25 6.14 -9.19 -12.68
N PHE A 26 4.81 -9.03 -12.75
CA PHE A 26 4.16 -7.72 -12.65
C PHE A 26 4.45 -7.03 -11.31
N TRP A 27 4.20 -7.71 -10.19
CA TRP A 27 4.45 -7.14 -8.86
C TRP A 27 5.94 -7.06 -8.52
N GLY A 28 6.72 -8.09 -8.85
CA GLY A 28 8.17 -8.07 -8.63
C GLY A 28 8.85 -6.96 -9.44
N GLY A 29 8.43 -6.77 -10.69
CA GLY A 29 8.86 -5.66 -11.53
C GLY A 29 8.45 -4.31 -10.97
N GLY A 30 7.21 -4.17 -10.48
CA GLY A 30 6.74 -2.96 -9.81
C GLY A 30 7.53 -2.63 -8.55
N ILE A 31 7.80 -3.63 -7.69
CA ILE A 31 8.63 -3.46 -6.49
C ILE A 31 10.05 -3.03 -6.89
N ALA A 32 10.67 -3.69 -7.87
CA ALA A 32 12.00 -3.32 -8.34
C ALA A 32 12.03 -1.90 -8.91
N LEU A 33 11.06 -1.53 -9.75
CA LEU A 33 10.96 -0.21 -10.37
C LEU A 33 10.79 0.90 -9.31
N PHE A 34 9.81 0.75 -8.43
CA PHE A 34 9.49 1.74 -7.41
C PHE A 34 10.44 1.70 -6.19
N SER A 35 11.45 0.84 -6.20
CA SER A 35 12.56 0.92 -5.24
C SER A 35 13.40 2.19 -5.42
N VAL A 36 13.43 2.74 -6.65
CA VAL A 36 14.26 3.89 -7.01
C VAL A 36 13.49 5.01 -7.72
N VAL A 37 12.48 4.68 -8.52
CA VAL A 37 11.71 5.68 -9.29
C VAL A 37 10.57 6.23 -8.43
N PRO A 38 10.29 7.56 -8.45
CA PRO A 38 9.08 8.13 -7.86
C PRO A 38 7.81 7.35 -8.23
N VAL A 39 6.86 7.26 -7.30
CA VAL A 39 5.56 6.65 -7.57
C VAL A 39 4.64 7.76 -8.07
N PRO A 40 4.25 7.76 -9.36
CA PRO A 40 3.38 8.81 -9.89
C PRO A 40 1.92 8.62 -9.47
N PHE A 41 1.52 7.37 -9.18
CA PHE A 41 0.15 7.00 -8.91
C PHE A 41 0.07 5.67 -8.16
N SER A 42 -0.84 5.57 -7.19
CA SER A 42 -1.05 4.37 -6.38
C SER A 42 -2.37 3.67 -6.75
N ALA A 43 -2.50 2.39 -6.42
CA ALA A 43 -3.74 1.65 -6.67
C ALA A 43 -4.95 2.25 -5.92
N VAL A 44 -4.76 2.80 -4.72
CA VAL A 44 -5.83 3.49 -3.98
C VAL A 44 -6.24 4.81 -4.65
N MET A 45 -5.28 5.59 -5.18
CA MET A 45 -5.61 6.78 -5.97
C MET A 45 -6.44 6.40 -7.21
N ALA A 46 -6.11 5.28 -7.87
CA ALA A 46 -6.86 4.77 -9.01
C ALA A 46 -8.31 4.45 -8.64
N GLU A 47 -8.50 3.77 -7.53
CA GLU A 47 -9.82 3.41 -7.01
C GLU A 47 -10.67 4.64 -6.68
N ARG A 48 -10.09 5.63 -5.99
CA ARG A 48 -10.79 6.90 -5.71
C ARG A 48 -11.17 7.63 -6.98
N GLN A 49 -10.24 7.73 -7.94
CA GLN A 49 -10.47 8.39 -9.22
C GLN A 49 -11.65 7.77 -9.97
N ILE A 50 -11.65 6.43 -10.09
CA ILE A 50 -12.73 5.69 -10.77
C ILE A 50 -14.05 5.86 -10.00
N SER A 51 -14.02 5.80 -8.68
CA SER A 51 -15.23 5.94 -7.85
C SER A 51 -15.85 7.33 -7.99
N ALA A 52 -15.05 8.39 -7.97
CA ALA A 52 -15.52 9.76 -8.18
C ALA A 52 -16.16 9.94 -9.57
N TRP A 53 -15.51 9.42 -10.62
CA TRP A 53 -16.06 9.46 -11.97
C TRP A 53 -17.38 8.71 -12.11
N LEU A 54 -17.50 7.52 -11.50
CA LEU A 54 -18.76 6.77 -11.49
C LEU A 54 -19.86 7.49 -10.70
N GLY A 55 -19.48 8.26 -9.68
CA GLY A 55 -20.38 9.14 -8.91
C GLY A 55 -20.77 10.43 -9.63
N GLY A 56 -20.21 10.71 -10.81
CA GLY A 56 -20.48 11.92 -11.60
C GLY A 56 -19.54 13.10 -11.33
N GLU A 57 -18.51 12.91 -10.49
CA GLU A 57 -17.51 13.93 -10.14
C GLU A 57 -16.30 13.88 -11.09
N PHE A 58 -16.53 14.20 -12.36
CA PHE A 58 -15.47 14.14 -13.40
C PHE A 58 -14.32 15.15 -13.19
N GLY A 59 -14.51 16.15 -12.33
CA GLY A 59 -13.49 17.13 -11.98
C GLY A 59 -12.51 16.67 -10.90
N TYR A 60 -12.76 15.53 -10.23
CA TYR A 60 -11.85 14.98 -9.24
C TYR A 60 -10.59 14.45 -9.93
N VAL A 61 -9.41 14.82 -9.42
CA VAL A 61 -8.12 14.31 -9.89
C VAL A 61 -7.31 13.91 -8.66
N ALA A 62 -7.23 12.61 -8.39
CA ALA A 62 -6.27 12.09 -7.43
C ALA A 62 -4.86 12.32 -7.99
N HIS A 63 -4.05 13.11 -7.30
CA HIS A 63 -2.63 13.21 -7.57
C HIS A 63 -1.86 13.26 -6.26
N SER A 64 -0.58 12.90 -6.34
CA SER A 64 0.39 13.20 -5.30
C SER A 64 1.53 13.95 -5.96
N ASP A 65 1.85 15.10 -5.38
CA ASP A 65 3.02 15.87 -5.76
C ASP A 65 4.23 15.23 -5.06
N TRP A 66 4.92 14.37 -5.81
CA TRP A 66 6.02 13.61 -5.25
C TRP A 66 7.13 14.53 -4.72
N VAL A 67 7.48 14.37 -3.46
CA VAL A 67 8.60 15.05 -2.80
C VAL A 67 9.64 14.05 -2.31
N SER A 68 10.91 14.43 -2.44
CA SER A 68 12.01 13.58 -2.00
C SER A 68 12.11 13.58 -0.47
N MET A 69 12.68 12.51 0.10
CA MET A 69 12.88 12.44 1.56
C MET A 69 13.78 13.57 2.11
N ALA A 70 14.60 14.21 1.26
CA ALA A 70 15.42 15.33 1.69
C ALA A 70 14.62 16.63 1.86
N ASP A 71 13.51 16.76 1.13
CA ASP A 71 12.63 17.92 1.16
C ASP A 71 11.50 17.76 2.20
N ILE A 72 11.24 16.51 2.63
CA ILE A 72 10.32 16.23 3.72
C ILE A 72 10.99 16.52 5.06
N SER A 73 10.31 17.33 5.89
CA SER A 73 10.72 17.58 7.28
C SER A 73 10.95 16.26 8.05
N PRO A 74 12.11 16.07 8.71
CA PRO A 74 12.38 14.87 9.52
C PRO A 74 11.32 14.62 10.59
N TRP A 75 10.71 15.68 11.13
CA TRP A 75 9.66 15.62 12.13
C TRP A 75 8.40 14.94 11.61
N MET A 76 8.08 15.09 10.31
CA MET A 76 6.94 14.40 9.71
C MET A 76 7.14 12.89 9.70
N GLY A 77 8.34 12.44 9.30
CA GLY A 77 8.69 11.02 9.31
C GLY A 77 8.62 10.43 10.73
N LEU A 78 9.15 11.16 11.73
CA LEU A 78 9.07 10.75 13.12
C LEU A 78 7.63 10.72 13.65
N ALA A 79 6.80 11.71 13.29
CA ALA A 79 5.41 11.76 13.71
C ALA A 79 4.61 10.56 13.20
N VAL A 80 4.78 10.21 11.93
CA VAL A 80 4.11 9.04 11.32
C VAL A 80 4.60 7.73 11.94
N ILE A 81 5.92 7.57 12.14
CA ILE A 81 6.46 6.39 12.85
C ILE A 81 5.86 6.31 14.26
N ALA A 82 5.84 7.41 15.01
CA ALA A 82 5.33 7.40 16.38
C ALA A 82 3.82 7.09 16.47
N ALA A 83 3.04 7.54 15.49
CA ALA A 83 1.59 7.38 15.46
C ALA A 83 1.14 6.02 14.90
N GLU A 84 1.77 5.56 13.82
CA GLU A 84 1.32 4.40 13.05
C GLU A 84 2.10 3.13 13.38
N ASP A 85 3.41 3.25 13.62
CA ASP A 85 4.32 2.10 13.65
C ASP A 85 5.63 2.39 14.40
N GLN A 86 5.55 2.42 15.74
CA GLN A 86 6.66 2.86 16.60
C GLN A 86 7.93 2.02 16.45
N LYS A 87 7.78 0.75 16.04
CA LYS A 87 8.87 -0.21 15.86
C LYS A 87 9.28 -0.37 14.40
N PHE A 88 8.84 0.53 13.52
CA PHE A 88 9.15 0.51 12.10
C PHE A 88 10.63 0.24 11.76
N PRO A 89 11.62 0.83 12.46
CA PRO A 89 13.03 0.58 12.17
C PRO A 89 13.51 -0.83 12.57
N GLU A 90 12.80 -1.51 13.46
CA GLU A 90 13.25 -2.75 14.12
C GLU A 90 12.74 -4.02 13.43
N HIS A 91 11.55 -3.99 12.82
CA HIS A 91 10.91 -5.17 12.25
C HIS A 91 11.11 -5.30 10.74
N TRP A 92 10.79 -6.46 10.16
CA TRP A 92 10.86 -6.73 8.71
C TRP A 92 9.47 -6.80 8.08
N GLY A 93 8.73 -5.69 8.15
CA GLY A 93 7.36 -5.57 7.64
C GLY A 93 6.24 -5.97 8.58
N PHE A 94 6.51 -6.68 9.68
CA PHE A 94 5.47 -7.12 10.60
C PHE A 94 5.90 -6.93 12.06
N ASP A 95 5.10 -6.21 12.84
CA ASP A 95 5.22 -6.17 14.30
C ASP A 95 4.39 -7.32 14.91
N VAL A 96 5.02 -8.49 15.03
CA VAL A 96 4.39 -9.71 15.57
C VAL A 96 3.83 -9.47 16.98
N PRO A 97 4.58 -8.85 17.93
CA PRO A 97 4.02 -8.46 19.22
C PRO A 97 2.77 -7.57 19.14
N ALA A 98 2.72 -6.60 18.21
CA ALA A 98 1.52 -5.77 18.04
C ALA A 98 0.35 -6.56 17.46
N ILE A 99 0.59 -7.47 16.52
CA ILE A 99 -0.43 -8.36 15.95
C ILE A 99 -1.04 -9.26 17.05
N GLU A 100 -0.21 -9.91 17.87
CA GLU A 100 -0.68 -10.75 18.97
C GLU A 100 -1.52 -9.96 19.98
N LYS A 101 -1.06 -8.75 20.34
CA LYS A 101 -1.82 -7.85 21.24
C LYS A 101 -3.15 -7.41 20.63
N ALA A 102 -3.19 -7.12 19.33
CA ALA A 102 -4.42 -6.74 18.65
C ALA A 102 -5.40 -7.91 18.58
N LEU A 103 -4.94 -9.12 18.27
CA LEU A 103 -5.76 -10.34 18.28
C LEU A 103 -6.35 -10.60 19.67
N ALA A 104 -5.51 -10.60 20.71
CA ALA A 104 -5.97 -10.80 22.09
C ALA A 104 -6.93 -9.70 22.57
N HIS A 105 -6.80 -8.47 22.07
CA HIS A 105 -7.75 -7.39 22.36
C HIS A 105 -9.09 -7.60 21.67
N ASN A 106 -9.08 -8.00 20.40
CA ASN A 106 -10.25 -8.19 19.57
C ASN A 106 -11.06 -9.42 19.99
N GLU A 107 -10.40 -10.48 20.47
CA GLU A 107 -11.06 -11.65 21.08
C GLU A 107 -11.84 -11.29 22.34
N ARG A 108 -11.42 -10.25 23.07
CA ARG A 108 -12.05 -9.80 24.32
C ARG A 108 -13.06 -8.67 24.11
N ASN A 109 -13.04 -8.00 22.96
CA ASN A 109 -13.86 -6.82 22.68
C ASN A 109 -14.36 -6.85 21.24
N GLU A 110 -15.60 -7.30 21.02
CA GLU A 110 -16.22 -7.35 19.70
C GLU A 110 -16.54 -5.96 19.14
N SER A 111 -16.73 -4.95 19.99
CA SER A 111 -17.15 -3.60 19.59
C SER A 111 -16.02 -2.66 19.17
N ARG A 112 -14.76 -2.96 19.53
CA ARG A 112 -13.60 -2.10 19.22
C ARG A 112 -12.43 -2.91 18.67
N ILE A 113 -12.43 -3.10 17.37
CA ILE A 113 -11.35 -3.76 16.65
C ILE A 113 -10.12 -2.85 16.60
N ARG A 114 -8.99 -3.32 17.13
CA ARG A 114 -7.68 -2.69 16.94
C ARG A 114 -6.99 -3.26 15.71
N GLY A 115 -6.41 -2.37 14.91
CA GLY A 115 -5.48 -2.71 13.83
C GLY A 115 -4.06 -2.92 14.36
N ALA A 116 -3.24 -3.62 13.57
CA ALA A 116 -1.81 -3.84 13.83
C ALA A 116 -1.00 -3.84 12.51
N SER A 117 -1.48 -3.09 11.51
CA SER A 117 -0.78 -2.99 10.22
C SER A 117 0.39 -2.03 10.31
N THR A 118 1.58 -2.48 9.90
CA THR A 118 2.80 -1.67 9.86
C THR A 118 2.80 -0.68 8.69
N LEU A 119 3.73 0.28 8.69
CA LEU A 119 3.92 1.21 7.56
C LEU A 119 4.23 0.48 6.26
N SER A 120 4.98 -0.62 6.32
CA SER A 120 5.30 -1.44 5.14
C SER A 120 4.07 -2.14 4.58
N GLN A 121 3.20 -2.67 5.46
CA GLN A 121 1.93 -3.26 5.05
C GLN A 121 0.99 -2.23 4.44
N GLN A 122 0.88 -1.05 5.07
CA GLN A 122 0.08 0.05 4.55
C GLN A 122 0.61 0.54 3.19
N THR A 123 1.93 0.62 3.02
CA THR A 123 2.56 0.97 1.74
C THR A 123 2.25 -0.07 0.66
N ALA A 124 2.41 -1.36 0.97
CA ALA A 124 2.08 -2.45 0.05
C ALA A 124 0.61 -2.41 -0.39
N LYS A 125 -0.29 -2.20 0.59
CA LYS A 125 -1.72 -2.06 0.35
C LYS A 125 -2.01 -0.88 -0.59
N ASN A 126 -1.56 0.32 -0.22
CA ASN A 126 -1.93 1.54 -0.94
C ASN A 126 -1.34 1.57 -2.36
N LEU A 127 -0.12 1.03 -2.52
CA LEU A 127 0.59 1.07 -3.80
C LEU A 127 0.04 0.06 -4.80
N PHE A 128 -0.12 -1.20 -4.39
CA PHE A 128 -0.36 -2.31 -5.30
C PHE A 128 -1.77 -2.90 -5.24
N LEU A 129 -2.52 -2.61 -4.18
CA LEU A 129 -3.82 -3.22 -3.92
C LEU A 129 -4.92 -2.14 -3.79
N TRP A 130 -6.16 -2.61 -3.76
CA TRP A 130 -7.35 -1.78 -3.57
C TRP A 130 -7.81 -1.81 -2.11
N ASP A 131 -8.72 -0.92 -1.75
CA ASP A 131 -9.34 -0.89 -0.44
C ASP A 131 -10.40 -2.00 -0.28
N GLY A 132 -10.66 -2.42 0.95
CA GLY A 132 -11.67 -3.43 1.26
C GLY A 132 -11.18 -4.56 2.16
N ARG A 133 -12.12 -5.36 2.67
CA ARG A 133 -11.85 -6.40 3.66
C ARG A 133 -11.97 -7.79 3.04
N SER A 134 -10.83 -8.39 2.68
CA SER A 134 -10.75 -9.75 2.15
C SER A 134 -9.49 -10.45 2.67
N TRP A 135 -9.65 -11.70 3.14
CA TRP A 135 -8.53 -12.54 3.57
C TRP A 135 -7.55 -12.83 2.43
N VAL A 136 -8.04 -12.97 1.20
CA VAL A 136 -7.19 -13.13 0.01
C VAL A 136 -6.35 -11.88 -0.20
N ARG A 137 -6.96 -10.69 -0.17
CA ARG A 137 -6.24 -9.41 -0.28
C ARG A 137 -5.20 -9.27 0.83
N LYS A 138 -5.53 -9.62 2.07
CA LYS A 138 -4.60 -9.56 3.20
C LYS A 138 -3.41 -10.53 3.03
N GLY A 139 -3.64 -11.70 2.43
CA GLY A 139 -2.57 -12.64 2.06
C GLY A 139 -1.65 -12.06 0.98
N LEU A 140 -2.21 -11.41 -0.05
CA LEU A 140 -1.42 -10.71 -1.07
C LEU A 140 -0.61 -9.56 -0.48
N GLU A 141 -1.23 -8.76 0.40
CA GLU A 141 -0.58 -7.66 1.13
C GLU A 141 0.64 -8.18 1.91
N ALA A 142 0.51 -9.32 2.59
CA ALA A 142 1.61 -9.92 3.32
C ALA A 142 2.78 -10.31 2.40
N GLY A 143 2.50 -10.97 1.26
CA GLY A 143 3.54 -11.33 0.29
C GLY A 143 4.24 -10.12 -0.32
N LEU A 144 3.47 -9.09 -0.70
CA LEU A 144 4.01 -7.83 -1.21
C LEU A 144 4.85 -7.08 -0.17
N THR A 145 4.42 -7.08 1.09
CA THR A 145 5.17 -6.48 2.21
C THR A 145 6.55 -7.10 2.34
N LEU A 146 6.64 -8.43 2.30
CA LEU A 146 7.93 -9.13 2.33
C LEU A 146 8.80 -8.77 1.13
N GLY A 147 8.22 -8.72 -0.07
CA GLY A 147 8.93 -8.30 -1.27
C GLY A 147 9.49 -6.87 -1.16
N ILE A 148 8.68 -5.93 -0.66
CA ILE A 148 9.10 -4.55 -0.41
C ILE A 148 10.23 -4.50 0.61
N GLU A 149 10.09 -5.11 1.79
CA GLU A 149 11.12 -5.09 2.84
C GLU A 149 12.42 -5.77 2.42
N THR A 150 12.37 -6.69 1.46
CA THR A 150 13.57 -7.34 0.90
C THR A 150 14.35 -6.42 -0.04
N VAL A 151 13.65 -5.58 -0.80
CA VAL A 151 14.24 -4.78 -1.88
C VAL A 151 14.46 -3.31 -1.47
N TRP A 152 13.59 -2.77 -0.61
CA TRP A 152 13.55 -1.35 -0.28
C TRP A 152 14.17 -1.10 1.09
N SER A 153 14.95 -0.03 1.20
CA SER A 153 15.39 0.46 2.50
C SER A 153 14.20 1.03 3.30
N LYS A 154 14.30 1.02 4.64
CA LYS A 154 13.31 1.67 5.53
C LYS A 154 13.04 3.13 5.16
N LYS A 155 14.10 3.86 4.80
CA LYS A 155 13.97 5.24 4.31
C LYS A 155 13.12 5.31 3.04
N ARG A 156 13.33 4.40 2.07
CA ARG A 156 12.53 4.36 0.84
C ARG A 156 11.07 4.03 1.11
N ILE A 157 10.80 3.03 1.96
CA ILE A 157 9.43 2.66 2.34
C ILE A 157 8.72 3.87 2.95
N LEU A 158 9.35 4.54 3.92
CA LEU A 158 8.79 5.73 4.55
C LEU A 158 8.57 6.87 3.54
N THR A 159 9.51 7.08 2.61
CA THR A 159 9.37 8.09 1.55
C THR A 159 8.15 7.81 0.68
N VAL A 160 7.98 6.57 0.23
CA VAL A 160 6.84 6.18 -0.61
C VAL A 160 5.55 6.32 0.18
N TYR A 161 5.50 5.82 1.42
CA TYR A 161 4.34 5.96 2.31
C TYR A 161 3.89 7.42 2.40
N LEU A 162 4.81 8.32 2.76
CA LEU A 162 4.52 9.75 2.93
C LEU A 162 4.04 10.42 1.64
N ASN A 163 4.36 9.86 0.47
CA ASN A 163 3.90 10.38 -0.81
C ASN A 163 2.57 9.77 -1.26
N ILE A 164 2.16 8.59 -0.80
CA ILE A 164 0.94 7.92 -1.28
C ILE A 164 -0.16 7.78 -0.24
N ALA A 165 0.12 8.07 1.03
CA ALA A 165 -0.88 8.04 2.10
C ALA A 165 -1.95 9.11 1.87
N GLU A 166 -3.19 8.76 2.17
CA GLU A 166 -4.33 9.69 2.15
C GLU A 166 -4.38 10.40 3.51
N PHE A 167 -4.05 11.70 3.53
CA PHE A 167 -4.02 12.54 4.75
C PHE A 167 -5.35 13.28 5.02
N GLY A 168 -6.29 13.17 4.08
CA GLY A 168 -7.63 13.73 4.13
C GLY A 168 -8.39 13.30 2.87
N ASP A 169 -9.69 13.56 2.82
CA ASP A 169 -10.53 13.10 1.72
C ASP A 169 -10.00 13.57 0.35
N GLY A 170 -9.45 12.64 -0.43
CA GLY A 170 -8.81 12.91 -1.71
C GLY A 170 -7.48 13.67 -1.67
N ILE A 171 -6.87 13.84 -0.49
CA ILE A 171 -5.58 14.52 -0.32
C ILE A 171 -4.50 13.46 -0.13
N PHE A 172 -3.76 13.19 -1.20
CA PHE A 172 -2.72 12.18 -1.18
C PHE A 172 -1.32 12.78 -1.14
N GLY A 173 -0.50 12.24 -0.23
CA GLY A 173 0.86 12.67 -0.05
C GLY A 173 0.99 13.87 0.89
N VAL A 174 2.14 13.92 1.56
CA VAL A 174 2.45 14.93 2.57
C VAL A 174 2.51 16.34 1.99
N GLU A 175 2.97 16.50 0.74
CA GLU A 175 3.06 17.80 0.10
C GLU A 175 1.65 18.39 -0.14
N ALA A 176 0.76 17.60 -0.77
CA ALA A 176 -0.62 18.02 -0.98
C ALA A 176 -1.32 18.34 0.36
N ALA A 177 -1.06 17.54 1.40
CA ALA A 177 -1.56 17.82 2.74
C ALA A 177 -1.00 19.12 3.32
N ALA A 178 0.30 19.38 3.18
CA ALA A 178 0.94 20.60 3.66
C ALA A 178 0.34 21.84 2.99
N GLN A 179 0.22 21.80 1.66
CA GLN A 179 -0.41 22.85 0.86
C GLN A 179 -1.85 23.08 1.31
N ARG A 180 -2.63 22.02 1.48
CA ARG A 180 -4.07 22.12 1.80
C ARG A 180 -4.36 22.60 3.22
N TYR A 181 -3.57 22.19 4.20
CA TYR A 181 -3.86 22.43 5.62
C TYR A 181 -3.10 23.59 6.23
N PHE A 182 -1.94 23.99 5.69
CA PHE A 182 -1.10 25.02 6.32
C PHE A 182 -0.81 26.23 5.43
N ILE A 183 -0.90 26.09 4.11
CA ILE A 183 -0.57 27.18 3.17
C ILE A 183 -1.85 27.79 2.58
N ASN A 184 -2.71 26.96 2.00
CA ASN A 184 -3.89 27.38 1.24
C ASN A 184 -5.18 27.40 2.06
N LEU A 185 -5.11 27.59 3.38
CA LEU A 185 -6.33 27.84 4.15
C LEU A 185 -6.95 29.15 3.65
N PRO A 186 -8.17 29.15 3.08
CA PRO A 186 -8.92 30.39 3.02
C PRO A 186 -9.13 30.83 4.47
N VAL A 187 -8.66 32.03 4.80
CA VAL A 187 -8.97 32.68 6.07
C VAL A 187 -10.49 32.74 6.13
N ALA A 188 -11.09 31.98 7.04
CA ALA A 188 -12.52 32.04 7.33
C ALA A 188 -12.86 33.36 8.02
#